data_AF-A0A937RMS6-F1
#
_entry.id   AF-A0A937RMS6-F1
#
_cell.length_a   1.000
_cell.length_b   1.000
_cell.length_c   1.000
_cell.angle_alpha   90.00
_cell.angle_beta   90.00
_cell.angle_gamma   90.00
#
_symmetry.space_group_name_H-M   'P 1'
#
loop_
_entity.id
_entity.type
_entity.pdbx_description
1 polymer ?
#
loop_
_entity_poly.entity_id
_entity_poly.type
_entity_poly.pdbx_seq_one_letter_code
_entity_poly.pdbx_strand_id
1 'polypeptide(L)'
;MTDLHWDPFDKVIDVDPYPVWRRMRDEQPLYRNDRYDFYAVSRHADVDAVHLDTKTYSSAYGTVLEIMGKDPIPPGFLIFSDPPGHKTLRTLVSRAFTPRRIAALEGQVRAFCAELLDPHIGHGGFDYVQDFAAQLPSLVISAFIGVDPTDREQVRQMIDLCFHIEEGVGMLNQTALDASTRLRAYFADQIEDRRARPRDDMITALVQAEVKDGDTTRRLTTAEAATLTNEMVSAGTETVARLLGWAAVLLAA
;
A
#
# COMPACT_ATOMS: atom_id res chain seq x y z
N MET A 1 -33.36 -19.93 8.23
CA MET A 1 -32.24 -19.02 7.91
C MET A 1 -31.54 -19.60 6.70
N THR A 2 -31.20 -18.79 5.71
CA THR A 2 -30.36 -19.20 4.58
C THR A 2 -28.96 -19.55 5.07
N ASP A 3 -28.33 -20.55 4.45
CA ASP A 3 -26.96 -20.94 4.77
C ASP A 3 -26.01 -19.74 4.65
N LEU A 4 -25.02 -19.68 5.54
CA LEU A 4 -24.03 -18.60 5.52
C LEU A 4 -23.12 -18.74 4.29
N HIS A 5 -23.11 -17.71 3.46
CA HIS A 5 -22.25 -17.62 2.29
C HIS A 5 -21.47 -16.30 2.33
N TRP A 6 -20.16 -16.39 2.13
CA TRP A 6 -19.30 -15.23 1.96
C TRP A 6 -18.31 -15.47 0.81
N ASP A 7 -18.35 -14.57 -0.16
CA ASP A 7 -17.45 -14.51 -1.30
C ASP A 7 -16.84 -13.09 -1.36
N PRO A 8 -15.51 -12.94 -1.24
CA PRO A 8 -14.86 -11.62 -1.25
C PRO A 8 -14.95 -10.90 -2.61
N PHE A 9 -15.37 -11.58 -3.68
CA PHE A 9 -15.52 -11.01 -5.02
C PHE A 9 -16.98 -10.78 -5.42
N ASP A 10 -17.94 -11.07 -4.53
CA ASP A 10 -19.36 -10.80 -4.77
C ASP A 10 -19.64 -9.30 -4.57
N LYS A 11 -19.93 -8.60 -5.68
CA LYS A 11 -20.20 -7.15 -5.70
C LYS A 11 -21.43 -6.74 -4.89
N VAL A 12 -22.39 -7.63 -4.67
CA VAL A 12 -23.58 -7.34 -3.85
C VAL A 12 -23.21 -7.38 -2.38
N ILE A 13 -22.40 -8.37 -1.96
CA ILE A 13 -21.87 -8.44 -0.59
C ILE A 13 -20.93 -7.26 -0.33
N ASP A 14 -20.06 -6.91 -1.27
CA ASP A 14 -19.05 -5.85 -1.10
C ASP A 14 -19.65 -4.46 -0.84
N VAL A 15 -20.87 -4.18 -1.33
CA VAL A 15 -21.57 -2.90 -1.09
C VAL A 15 -21.95 -2.71 0.38
N ASP A 16 -22.38 -3.77 1.07
CA ASP A 16 -22.68 -3.76 2.51
C ASP A 16 -22.30 -5.11 3.13
N PRO A 17 -21.02 -5.31 3.48
CA PRO A 17 -20.54 -6.60 3.94
C PRO A 17 -20.82 -6.83 5.43
N TYR A 18 -21.20 -5.79 6.17
CA TYR A 18 -21.35 -5.85 7.63
C TYR A 18 -22.38 -6.86 8.14
N PRO A 19 -23.55 -7.06 7.48
CA PRO A 19 -24.49 -8.12 7.84
C PRO A 19 -23.88 -9.52 7.70
N VAL A 20 -23.16 -9.79 6.61
CA VAL A 20 -22.51 -11.10 6.39
C VAL A 20 -21.36 -11.28 7.38
N TRP A 21 -20.52 -10.28 7.59
CA TRP A 21 -19.43 -10.34 8.58
C TRP A 21 -19.94 -10.53 10.01
N ARG A 22 -21.12 -9.99 10.36
CA ARG A 22 -21.76 -10.27 11.66
C ARG A 22 -22.09 -11.75 11.79
N ARG A 23 -22.72 -12.34 10.78
CA ARG A 23 -23.02 -13.78 10.78
C ARG A 23 -21.76 -14.63 10.81
N MET A 24 -20.70 -14.25 10.10
CA MET A 24 -19.40 -14.93 10.22
C MET A 24 -18.90 -14.91 11.67
N ARG A 25 -18.90 -13.75 12.33
CA ARG A 25 -18.47 -13.65 13.75
C ARG A 25 -19.33 -14.47 14.71
N ASP A 26 -20.63 -14.49 14.49
CA ASP A 26 -21.61 -15.06 15.43
C ASP A 26 -21.81 -16.57 15.21
N GLU A 27 -21.86 -17.02 13.94
CA GLU A 27 -22.24 -18.38 13.54
C GLU A 27 -21.03 -19.23 13.10
N GLN A 28 -20.08 -18.68 12.34
CA GLN A 28 -18.93 -19.42 11.77
C GLN A 28 -17.64 -18.59 11.80
N PRO A 29 -17.05 -18.38 13.00
CA PRO A 29 -15.93 -17.44 13.16
C PRO A 29 -14.67 -17.81 12.37
N LEU A 30 -14.49 -19.11 12.12
CA LEU A 30 -13.57 -19.69 11.14
C LEU A 30 -14.39 -20.21 9.95
N TYR A 31 -14.53 -19.38 8.92
CA TYR A 31 -15.31 -19.69 7.73
C TYR A 31 -14.44 -20.40 6.68
N ARG A 32 -14.89 -21.55 6.16
CA ARG A 32 -14.23 -22.24 5.04
C ARG A 32 -14.84 -21.76 3.73
N ASN A 33 -14.03 -21.20 2.83
CA ASN A 33 -14.46 -20.87 1.47
C ASN A 33 -13.90 -21.90 0.48
N ASP A 34 -14.70 -22.92 0.14
CA ASP A 34 -14.26 -24.03 -0.73
C ASP A 34 -13.91 -23.58 -2.16
N ARG A 35 -14.58 -22.54 -2.67
CA ARG A 35 -14.38 -22.02 -4.03
C ARG A 35 -12.95 -21.50 -4.26
N TYR A 36 -12.40 -20.80 -3.28
CA TYR A 36 -11.08 -20.16 -3.35
C TYR A 36 -10.04 -20.83 -2.44
N ASP A 37 -10.39 -21.98 -1.86
CA ASP A 37 -9.51 -22.80 -1.03
C ASP A 37 -8.81 -22.06 0.14
N PHE A 38 -9.56 -21.24 0.89
CA PHE A 38 -9.02 -20.58 2.09
C PHE A 38 -9.94 -20.70 3.32
N TYR A 39 -9.40 -20.31 4.48
CA TYR A 39 -10.16 -20.04 5.70
C TYR A 39 -10.16 -18.54 6.03
N ALA A 40 -11.32 -17.99 6.38
CA ALA A 40 -11.47 -16.62 6.86
C ALA A 40 -11.73 -16.59 8.36
N VAL A 41 -10.95 -15.77 9.06
CA VAL A 41 -11.08 -15.53 10.50
C VAL A 41 -11.75 -14.17 10.69
N SER A 42 -12.82 -14.12 11.49
CA SER A 42 -13.70 -12.92 11.52
C SER A 42 -13.83 -12.24 12.88
N ARG A 43 -13.52 -12.91 14.00
CA ARG A 43 -13.54 -12.30 15.33
C ARG A 43 -12.23 -11.56 15.56
N HIS A 44 -12.32 -10.36 16.15
CA HIS A 44 -11.17 -9.53 16.46
C HIS A 44 -10.07 -10.30 17.22
N ALA A 45 -10.42 -11.01 18.28
CA ALA A 45 -9.44 -11.75 19.09
C ALA A 45 -8.69 -12.82 18.28
N ASP A 46 -9.39 -13.49 17.37
CA ASP A 46 -8.80 -14.53 16.53
C ASP A 46 -7.91 -13.91 15.43
N VAL A 47 -8.37 -12.81 14.80
CA VAL A 47 -7.58 -12.06 13.80
C VAL A 47 -6.31 -11.49 14.42
N ASP A 48 -6.39 -10.90 15.62
CA ASP A 48 -5.24 -10.33 16.32
C ASP A 48 -4.22 -11.42 16.70
N ALA A 49 -4.70 -12.57 17.21
CA ALA A 49 -3.84 -13.71 17.50
C ALA A 49 -3.13 -14.25 16.25
N VAL A 50 -3.85 -14.39 15.13
CA VAL A 50 -3.28 -14.80 13.82
C VAL A 50 -2.25 -13.79 13.33
N HIS A 51 -2.57 -12.49 13.41
CA HIS A 51 -1.71 -11.41 12.94
C HIS A 51 -0.37 -11.34 13.70
N LEU A 52 -0.37 -11.68 14.99
CA LEU A 52 0.83 -11.66 15.83
C LEU A 52 1.69 -12.94 15.67
N ASP A 53 1.11 -14.07 15.28
CA ASP A 53 1.83 -15.34 15.11
C ASP A 53 2.38 -15.52 13.69
N THR A 54 3.41 -14.74 13.36
CA THR A 54 4.08 -14.80 12.05
C THR A 54 4.87 -16.10 11.82
N LYS A 55 4.97 -17.00 12.81
CA LYS A 55 5.63 -18.31 12.64
C LYS A 55 4.66 -19.33 12.07
N THR A 56 3.41 -19.27 12.49
CA THR A 56 2.34 -20.13 11.98
C THR A 56 1.71 -19.53 10.72
N TYR A 57 1.51 -18.21 10.69
CA TYR A 57 0.87 -17.48 9.60
C TYR A 57 1.88 -16.60 8.87
N SER A 58 2.55 -17.22 7.90
CA SER A 58 3.61 -16.58 7.10
C SER A 58 3.02 -15.60 6.08
N SER A 59 3.65 -14.43 5.93
CA SER A 59 3.34 -13.47 4.86
C SER A 59 4.16 -13.71 3.58
N ALA A 60 5.18 -14.58 3.65
CA ALA A 60 6.09 -14.85 2.54
C ALA A 60 5.43 -15.53 1.34
N TYR A 61 4.23 -16.06 1.50
CA TYR A 61 3.49 -16.76 0.46
C TYR A 61 2.37 -15.91 -0.16
N GLY A 62 2.36 -14.59 0.10
CA GLY A 62 1.35 -13.66 -0.39
C GLY A 62 0.35 -13.25 0.68
N THR A 63 -0.17 -12.02 0.58
CA THR A 63 -1.10 -11.42 1.54
C THR A 63 -2.48 -11.09 0.95
N VAL A 64 -2.69 -11.42 -0.32
CA VAL A 64 -3.97 -11.31 -1.04
C VAL A 64 -4.20 -12.57 -1.85
N LEU A 65 -5.47 -12.96 -2.04
CA LEU A 65 -5.85 -14.25 -2.63
C LEU A 65 -5.25 -14.47 -4.03
N GLU A 66 -5.12 -13.42 -4.82
CA GLU A 66 -4.59 -13.45 -6.18
C GLU A 66 -3.08 -13.70 -6.25
N ILE A 67 -2.36 -13.41 -5.16
CA ILE A 67 -0.91 -13.58 -5.06
C ILE A 67 -0.55 -14.82 -4.22
N MET A 68 -1.48 -15.28 -3.37
CA MET A 68 -1.25 -16.42 -2.51
C MET A 68 -0.90 -17.69 -3.29
N GLY A 69 0.18 -18.36 -2.88
CA GLY A 69 0.72 -19.50 -3.61
C GLY A 69 1.49 -20.48 -2.73
N LYS A 70 1.95 -21.57 -3.35
CA LYS A 70 2.77 -22.60 -2.70
C LYS A 70 4.24 -22.20 -2.59
N ASP A 71 4.68 -21.32 -3.48
CA ASP A 71 6.06 -20.86 -3.55
C ASP A 71 6.19 -19.51 -2.83
N PRO A 72 7.28 -19.29 -2.09
CA PRO A 72 7.51 -18.02 -1.44
C PRO A 72 7.78 -16.93 -2.48
N ILE A 73 7.27 -15.73 -2.22
CA ILE A 73 7.54 -14.54 -3.00
C ILE A 73 9.03 -14.20 -2.89
N PRO A 74 9.68 -13.76 -3.98
CA PRO A 74 11.08 -13.34 -3.94
C PRO A 74 11.34 -12.28 -2.85
N PRO A 75 12.50 -12.35 -2.18
CA PRO A 75 12.82 -11.42 -1.10
C PRO A 75 12.93 -9.97 -1.60
N GLY A 76 12.65 -9.02 -0.72
CA GLY A 76 12.81 -7.58 -0.97
C GLY A 76 11.54 -6.76 -0.76
N PHE A 77 10.37 -7.40 -0.78
CA PHE A 77 9.11 -6.80 -0.37
C PHE A 77 8.93 -6.94 1.14
N LEU A 78 8.69 -5.82 1.82
CA LEU A 78 8.46 -5.80 3.26
C LEU A 78 7.14 -6.52 3.60
N ILE A 79 6.06 -6.27 2.87
CA ILE A 79 4.73 -6.86 3.08
C ILE A 79 4.72 -8.39 2.90
N PHE A 80 5.63 -8.95 2.10
CA PHE A 80 5.76 -10.38 1.84
C PHE A 80 6.97 -11.01 2.55
N SER A 81 7.35 -10.48 3.71
CA SER A 81 8.51 -10.97 4.47
C SER A 81 8.11 -11.39 5.87
N ASP A 82 8.75 -12.45 6.37
CA ASP A 82 8.69 -12.85 7.78
C ASP A 82 9.98 -12.47 8.53
N PRO A 83 9.95 -12.44 9.88
CA PRO A 83 11.17 -12.36 10.68
C PRO A 83 12.15 -13.51 10.38
N PRO A 84 13.48 -13.26 10.38
CA PRO A 84 14.14 -12.00 10.74
C PRO A 84 14.24 -10.99 9.58
N GLY A 85 14.03 -11.40 8.32
CA GLY A 85 14.17 -10.53 7.14
C GLY A 85 13.27 -9.30 7.18
N HIS A 86 11.99 -9.50 7.55
CA HIS A 86 11.04 -8.42 7.79
C HIS A 86 11.56 -7.39 8.78
N LYS A 87 12.17 -7.82 9.89
CA LYS A 87 12.67 -6.91 10.93
C LYS A 87 13.78 -6.01 10.39
N THR A 88 14.66 -6.56 9.55
CA THR A 88 15.72 -5.80 8.88
C THR A 88 15.12 -4.73 7.97
N LEU A 89 14.26 -5.11 7.03
CA LEU A 89 13.60 -4.17 6.10
C LEU A 89 12.78 -3.12 6.86
N ARG A 90 11.98 -3.54 7.85
CA ARG A 90 11.15 -2.65 8.67
C ARG A 90 11.97 -1.62 9.42
N THR A 91 13.15 -2.00 9.92
CA THR A 91 14.05 -1.08 10.64
C THR A 91 14.59 0.00 9.71
N LEU A 92 14.92 -0.33 8.47
CA LEU A 92 15.39 0.64 7.47
C LEU A 92 14.29 1.64 7.15
N VAL A 93 13.11 1.14 6.79
CA VAL A 93 11.97 1.97 6.42
C VAL A 93 11.55 2.87 7.59
N SER A 94 11.46 2.33 8.82
CA SER A 94 11.07 3.09 10.01
C SER A 94 11.96 4.32 10.30
N ARG A 95 13.24 4.30 9.90
CA ARG A 95 14.13 5.46 10.06
C ARG A 95 13.76 6.61 9.14
N ALA A 96 13.11 6.32 8.02
CA ALA A 96 12.64 7.37 7.13
C ALA A 96 11.28 7.95 7.59
N PHE A 97 10.43 7.13 8.22
CA PHE A 97 9.08 7.50 8.70
C PHE A 97 9.03 7.95 10.17
N THR A 98 10.01 8.74 10.63
CA THR A 98 10.01 9.24 12.02
C THR A 98 8.89 10.27 12.27
N PRO A 99 8.32 10.36 13.49
CA PRO A 99 7.28 11.35 13.80
C PRO A 99 7.68 12.78 13.44
N ARG A 100 8.96 13.14 13.63
CA ARG A 100 9.49 14.45 13.25
C ARG A 100 9.41 14.71 11.75
N ARG A 101 9.77 13.74 10.92
CA ARG A 101 9.72 13.86 9.45
C ARG A 101 8.27 13.94 8.96
N ILE A 102 7.38 13.14 9.54
CA ILE A 102 5.95 13.17 9.21
C ILE A 102 5.33 14.52 9.61
N ALA A 103 5.62 15.04 10.79
CA ALA A 103 5.14 16.34 11.23
C ALA A 103 5.63 17.50 10.34
N ALA A 104 6.85 17.39 9.79
CA ALA A 104 7.40 18.39 8.88
C ALA A 104 6.61 18.48 7.55
N LEU A 105 5.86 17.44 7.18
CA LEU A 105 5.01 17.47 5.98
C LEU A 105 3.71 18.25 6.17
N GLU A 106 3.28 18.56 7.41
CA GLU A 106 1.95 19.12 7.67
C GLU A 106 1.67 20.37 6.83
N GLY A 107 2.62 21.32 6.78
CA GLY A 107 2.47 22.55 6.00
C GLY A 107 2.29 22.27 4.50
N GLN A 108 3.01 21.29 3.97
CA GLN A 108 2.92 20.90 2.57
C GLN A 108 1.61 20.15 2.26
N VAL A 109 1.18 19.24 3.14
CA VAL A 109 -0.11 18.55 3.00
C VAL A 109 -1.26 19.56 3.01
N ARG A 110 -1.21 20.55 3.90
CA ARG A 110 -2.20 21.64 3.94
C ARG A 110 -2.24 22.44 2.65
N ALA A 111 -1.07 22.73 2.07
CA ALA A 111 -0.99 23.43 0.79
C ALA A 111 -1.59 22.60 -0.36
N PHE A 112 -1.30 21.29 -0.42
CA PHE A 112 -1.93 20.39 -1.39
C PHE A 112 -3.45 20.32 -1.21
N CYS A 113 -3.93 20.27 0.04
CA CYS A 113 -5.37 20.30 0.28
C CYS A 113 -6.01 21.60 -0.24
N ALA A 114 -5.39 22.75 0.00
CA ALA A 114 -5.90 24.03 -0.52
C ALA A 114 -5.86 24.06 -2.06
N GLU A 115 -4.75 23.64 -2.68
CA GLU A 115 -4.61 23.58 -4.14
C GLU A 115 -5.71 22.73 -4.80
N LEU A 116 -6.06 21.59 -4.20
CA LEU A 116 -7.09 20.70 -4.70
C LEU A 116 -8.53 21.18 -4.40
N LEU A 117 -8.77 21.84 -3.26
CA LEU A 117 -10.12 22.21 -2.82
C LEU A 117 -10.55 23.63 -3.19
N ASP A 118 -9.62 24.59 -3.21
CA ASP A 118 -9.90 25.99 -3.48
C ASP A 118 -10.58 26.23 -4.86
N PRO A 119 -10.23 25.50 -5.95
CA PRO A 119 -10.92 25.64 -7.23
C PRO A 119 -12.43 25.36 -7.19
N HIS A 120 -12.90 24.58 -6.20
CA HIS A 120 -14.29 24.18 -6.07
C HIS A 120 -15.11 25.13 -5.18
N ILE A 121 -14.48 26.15 -4.58
CA ILE A 121 -15.19 27.15 -3.77
C ILE A 121 -16.21 27.89 -4.64
N GLY A 122 -17.45 28.05 -4.12
CA GLY A 122 -18.53 28.75 -4.82
C GLY A 122 -19.24 27.93 -5.91
N HIS A 123 -18.80 26.69 -6.17
CA HIS A 123 -19.53 25.76 -7.02
C HIS A 123 -20.65 25.05 -6.23
N GLY A 124 -21.65 24.52 -6.93
CA GLY A 124 -22.76 23.77 -6.32
C GLY A 124 -22.42 22.35 -5.86
N GLY A 125 -21.17 21.92 -6.06
CA GLY A 125 -20.66 20.58 -5.78
C GLY A 125 -19.48 20.23 -6.69
N PHE A 126 -18.81 19.12 -6.39
CA PHE A 126 -17.71 18.56 -7.16
C PHE A 126 -17.55 17.07 -6.86
N ASP A 127 -16.72 16.35 -7.63
CA ASP A 127 -16.45 14.94 -7.36
C ASP A 127 -15.35 14.83 -6.32
N TYR A 128 -15.74 14.68 -5.05
CA TYR A 128 -14.80 14.60 -3.93
C TYR A 128 -13.73 13.50 -4.11
N VAL A 129 -14.05 12.40 -4.79
CA VAL A 129 -13.09 11.32 -5.00
C VAL A 129 -12.10 11.70 -6.10
N GLN A 130 -12.60 12.05 -7.29
CA GLN A 130 -11.75 12.31 -8.45
C GLN A 130 -10.95 13.61 -8.30
N ASP A 131 -11.57 14.65 -7.74
CA ASP A 131 -10.96 15.98 -7.68
C ASP A 131 -10.08 16.17 -6.42
N PHE A 132 -10.23 15.33 -5.39
CA PHE A 132 -9.49 15.47 -4.12
C PHE A 132 -8.91 14.16 -3.57
N ALA A 133 -9.75 13.21 -3.17
CA ALA A 133 -9.32 12.07 -2.37
C ALA A 133 -8.35 11.13 -3.13
N ALA A 134 -8.54 10.95 -4.43
CA ALA A 134 -7.67 10.14 -5.28
C ALA A 134 -6.32 10.81 -5.57
N GLN A 135 -6.25 12.15 -5.50
CA GLN A 135 -5.05 12.91 -5.87
C GLN A 135 -4.12 13.14 -4.68
N LEU A 136 -4.68 13.55 -3.54
CA LEU A 136 -3.91 13.99 -2.37
C LEU A 136 -2.84 12.98 -1.90
N PRO A 137 -3.15 11.67 -1.73
CA PRO A 137 -2.18 10.72 -1.19
C PRO A 137 -0.93 10.58 -2.06
N SER A 138 -1.10 10.55 -3.39
CA SER A 138 0.00 10.44 -4.32
C SER A 138 0.92 11.66 -4.26
N LEU A 139 0.35 12.86 -4.15
CA LEU A 139 1.13 14.10 -3.97
C LEU A 139 1.93 14.09 -2.68
N VAL A 140 1.32 13.65 -1.58
CA VAL A 140 1.96 13.58 -0.25
C VAL A 140 3.09 12.56 -0.25
N ILE A 141 2.86 11.33 -0.72
CA ILE A 141 3.90 10.29 -0.72
C ILE A 141 5.03 10.62 -1.69
N SER A 142 4.72 11.19 -2.86
CA SER A 142 5.72 11.65 -3.84
C SER A 142 6.60 12.75 -3.25
N ALA A 143 6.01 13.72 -2.55
CA ALA A 143 6.75 14.76 -1.84
C ALA A 143 7.65 14.18 -0.73
N PHE A 144 7.13 13.28 0.08
CA PHE A 144 7.88 12.65 1.16
C PHE A 144 9.08 11.83 0.66
N ILE A 145 8.91 11.16 -0.48
CA ILE A 145 9.94 10.31 -1.08
C ILE A 145 11.02 11.13 -1.81
N GLY A 146 10.70 12.37 -2.17
CA GLY A 146 11.60 13.29 -2.85
C GLY A 146 11.43 13.27 -4.37
N VAL A 147 10.29 12.81 -4.89
CA VAL A 147 9.95 12.92 -6.32
C VAL A 147 9.93 14.40 -6.71
N ASP A 148 10.64 14.73 -7.80
CA ASP A 148 10.69 16.10 -8.31
C ASP A 148 9.28 16.58 -8.66
N PRO A 149 8.88 17.82 -8.31
CA PRO A 149 7.60 18.37 -8.72
C PRO A 149 7.25 18.16 -10.19
N THR A 150 8.23 18.20 -11.12
CA THR A 150 7.97 17.99 -12.56
C THR A 150 7.54 16.57 -12.90
N ASP A 151 7.88 15.59 -12.06
CA ASP A 151 7.65 14.18 -12.33
C ASP A 151 6.41 13.65 -11.59
N ARG A 152 5.86 14.40 -10.63
CA ARG A 152 4.79 13.93 -9.73
C ARG A 152 3.57 13.42 -10.47
N GLU A 153 3.13 14.10 -11.51
CA GLU A 153 1.96 13.68 -12.30
C GLU A 153 2.24 12.38 -13.07
N GLN A 154 3.42 12.25 -13.65
CA GLN A 154 3.82 11.01 -14.32
C GLN A 154 3.90 9.85 -13.33
N VAL A 155 4.50 10.08 -12.16
CA VAL A 155 4.60 9.09 -11.09
C VAL A 155 3.21 8.70 -10.58
N ARG A 156 2.31 9.66 -10.36
CA ARG A 156 0.91 9.42 -9.99
C ARG A 156 0.22 8.49 -10.99
N GLN A 157 0.29 8.81 -12.28
CA GLN A 157 -0.32 7.99 -13.33
C GLN A 157 0.25 6.56 -13.37
N MET A 158 1.57 6.40 -13.17
CA MET A 158 2.18 5.07 -13.09
C MET A 158 1.67 4.29 -11.87
N ILE A 159 1.49 4.95 -10.73
CA ILE A 159 0.94 4.31 -9.52
C ILE A 159 -0.50 3.85 -9.76
N ASP A 160 -1.35 4.70 -10.33
CA ASP A 160 -2.73 4.35 -10.64
C ASP A 160 -2.80 3.10 -11.55
N LEU A 161 -1.93 3.05 -12.57
CA LEU A 161 -1.84 1.90 -13.46
C LEU A 161 -1.32 0.63 -12.77
N CYS A 162 -0.48 0.74 -11.74
CA CYS A 162 -0.06 -0.42 -10.94
C CYS A 162 -1.22 -1.10 -10.23
N PHE A 163 -2.32 -0.38 -9.98
CA PHE A 163 -3.55 -0.90 -9.35
C PHE A 163 -4.69 -1.09 -10.36
N HIS A 164 -4.39 -1.04 -11.66
CA HIS A 164 -5.38 -1.34 -12.69
C HIS A 164 -5.94 -2.75 -12.48
N ILE A 165 -7.25 -2.88 -12.43
CA ILE A 165 -7.95 -4.17 -12.42
C ILE A 165 -8.58 -4.37 -13.79
N GLU A 166 -8.12 -5.39 -14.51
CA GLU A 166 -8.64 -5.74 -15.83
C GLU A 166 -9.80 -6.73 -15.69
N GLU A 167 -10.94 -6.45 -16.33
CA GLU A 167 -12.12 -7.30 -16.25
C GLU A 167 -11.82 -8.71 -16.81
N GLY A 168 -12.14 -9.74 -16.03
CA GLY A 168 -11.88 -11.14 -16.40
C GLY A 168 -10.43 -11.61 -16.18
N VAL A 169 -9.48 -10.71 -15.89
CA VAL A 169 -8.08 -11.04 -15.60
C VAL A 169 -7.74 -10.78 -14.12
N GLY A 170 -8.21 -9.66 -13.56
CA GLY A 170 -7.95 -9.24 -12.18
C GLY A 170 -6.81 -8.24 -12.06
N MET A 171 -6.27 -8.08 -10.85
CA MET A 171 -5.21 -7.11 -10.54
C MET A 171 -3.84 -7.47 -11.11
N LEU A 172 -3.59 -8.76 -11.38
CA LEU A 172 -2.35 -9.24 -12.00
C LEU A 172 -2.49 -9.29 -13.53
N ASN A 173 -2.44 -8.12 -14.15
CA ASN A 173 -2.56 -7.94 -15.59
C ASN A 173 -1.34 -7.22 -16.19
N GLN A 174 -1.25 -7.22 -17.52
CA GLN A 174 -0.10 -6.66 -18.24
C GLN A 174 0.07 -5.15 -18.00
N THR A 175 -1.03 -4.40 -17.91
CA THR A 175 -1.02 -2.96 -17.63
C THR A 175 -0.35 -2.66 -16.29
N ALA A 176 -0.75 -3.39 -15.24
CA ALA A 176 -0.18 -3.26 -13.90
C ALA A 176 1.31 -3.66 -13.86
N LEU A 177 1.69 -4.74 -14.54
CA LEU A 177 3.07 -5.22 -14.61
C LEU A 177 3.99 -4.24 -15.36
N ASP A 178 3.53 -3.67 -16.47
CA ASP A 178 4.26 -2.68 -17.25
C ASP A 178 4.46 -1.39 -16.44
N ALA A 179 3.40 -0.92 -15.76
CA ALA A 179 3.46 0.26 -14.90
C ALA A 179 4.44 0.05 -13.74
N SER A 180 4.38 -1.08 -13.04
CA SER A 180 5.30 -1.46 -11.96
C SER A 180 6.76 -1.54 -12.45
N THR A 181 6.98 -1.99 -13.69
CA THR A 181 8.32 -2.04 -14.29
C THR A 181 8.86 -0.64 -14.57
N ARG A 182 8.04 0.26 -15.15
CA ARG A 182 8.43 1.65 -15.41
C ARG A 182 8.67 2.42 -14.10
N LEU A 183 7.81 2.23 -13.10
CA LEU A 183 7.93 2.89 -11.81
C LEU A 183 9.20 2.46 -11.07
N ARG A 184 9.54 1.16 -11.10
CA ARG A 184 10.82 0.66 -10.56
C ARG A 184 12.03 1.20 -11.32
N ALA A 185 11.96 1.33 -12.65
CA ALA A 185 13.04 1.93 -13.44
C ALA A 185 13.25 3.41 -13.07
N TYR A 186 12.17 4.18 -12.96
CA TYR A 186 12.22 5.56 -12.48
C TYR A 186 12.90 5.66 -11.11
N PHE A 187 12.48 4.84 -10.14
CA PHE A 187 13.10 4.87 -8.81
C PHE A 187 14.54 4.39 -8.80
N ALA A 188 14.94 3.46 -9.67
CA ALA A 188 16.33 3.06 -9.81
C ALA A 188 17.21 4.25 -10.23
N ASP A 189 16.76 5.05 -11.19
CA ASP A 189 17.47 6.28 -11.60
C ASP A 189 17.53 7.31 -10.46
N GLN A 190 16.42 7.51 -9.74
CA GLN A 190 16.42 8.39 -8.56
C GLN A 190 17.37 7.90 -7.47
N ILE A 191 17.47 6.58 -7.26
CA ILE A 191 18.36 5.96 -6.27
C ILE A 191 19.83 6.22 -6.61
N GLU A 192 20.24 6.01 -7.86
CA GLU A 192 21.63 6.30 -8.27
C GLU A 192 21.93 7.79 -8.18
N ASP A 193 20.96 8.64 -8.53
CA ASP A 193 21.10 10.07 -8.34
C ASP A 193 21.33 10.44 -6.87
N ARG A 194 20.58 9.87 -5.92
CA ARG A 194 20.76 10.18 -4.47
C ARG A 194 22.06 9.63 -3.90
N ARG A 195 22.61 8.56 -4.49
CA ARG A 195 23.95 8.08 -4.13
C ARG A 195 25.03 9.07 -4.53
N ALA A 196 24.90 9.69 -5.70
CA ALA A 196 25.84 10.71 -6.17
C ALA A 196 25.59 12.10 -5.54
N ARG A 197 24.32 12.44 -5.30
CA ARG A 197 23.84 13.75 -4.86
C ARG A 197 22.77 13.60 -3.77
N PRO A 198 23.19 13.34 -2.51
CA PRO A 198 22.27 13.17 -1.39
C PRO A 198 21.37 14.40 -1.16
N ARG A 199 20.12 14.16 -0.76
CA ARG A 199 19.10 15.18 -0.44
C ARG A 199 18.50 14.90 0.93
N ASP A 200 17.70 15.80 1.48
CA ASP A 200 16.95 15.53 2.71
C ASP A 200 15.61 14.85 2.39
N ASP A 201 15.67 13.62 1.85
CA ASP A 201 14.50 12.83 1.44
C ASP A 201 14.54 11.36 1.91
N MET A 202 13.43 10.63 1.70
CA MET A 202 13.31 9.22 2.07
C MET A 202 14.32 8.34 1.32
N ILE A 203 14.50 8.58 0.01
CA ILE A 203 15.42 7.78 -0.83
C ILE A 203 16.85 7.91 -0.32
N THR A 204 17.31 9.11 0.01
CA THR A 204 18.64 9.34 0.57
C THR A 204 18.83 8.58 1.87
N ALA A 205 17.84 8.65 2.78
CA ALA A 205 17.89 7.91 4.02
C ALA A 205 17.95 6.39 3.80
N LEU A 206 17.23 5.87 2.80
CA LEU A 206 17.20 4.45 2.46
C LEU A 206 18.53 3.96 1.87
N VAL A 207 19.12 4.70 0.92
CA VAL A 207 20.36 4.27 0.23
C VAL A 207 21.61 4.45 1.10
N GLN A 208 21.56 5.33 2.09
CA GLN A 208 22.62 5.50 3.09
C GLN A 208 22.49 4.53 4.26
N ALA A 209 21.32 3.90 4.43
CA ALA A 209 21.10 2.97 5.51
C ALA A 209 21.88 1.66 5.29
N GLU A 210 22.37 1.12 6.40
CA GLU A 210 23.12 -0.13 6.43
C GLU A 210 22.29 -1.24 7.10
N VAL A 211 22.33 -2.42 6.48
CA VAL A 211 21.73 -3.67 6.94
C VAL A 211 22.81 -4.62 7.43
N LYS A 212 22.49 -5.39 8.48
CA LYS A 212 23.31 -6.54 8.86
C LYS A 212 23.00 -7.71 7.94
N ASP A 213 24.05 -8.33 7.42
CA ASP A 213 24.00 -9.53 6.59
C ASP A 213 25.01 -10.54 7.14
N GLY A 214 24.53 -11.43 8.02
CA GLY A 214 25.37 -12.24 8.88
C GLY A 214 26.28 -11.39 9.78
N ASP A 215 27.58 -11.62 9.68
CA ASP A 215 28.62 -10.85 10.40
C ASP A 215 29.04 -9.56 9.66
N THR A 216 28.47 -9.31 8.48
CA THR A 216 28.80 -8.13 7.68
C THR A 216 27.73 -7.05 7.80
N THR A 217 28.11 -5.82 7.47
CA THR A 217 27.19 -4.69 7.35
C THR A 217 27.32 -4.16 5.92
N ARG A 218 26.21 -4.09 5.20
CA ARG A 218 26.16 -3.64 3.80
C ARG A 218 25.04 -2.64 3.59
N ARG A 219 25.08 -1.91 2.48
CA ARG A 219 23.95 -1.07 2.04
C ARG A 219 23.00 -1.87 1.16
N LEU A 220 21.81 -1.33 0.96
CA LEU A 220 20.86 -1.87 -0.02
C LEU A 220 21.42 -1.72 -1.43
N THR A 221 21.26 -2.77 -2.23
CA THR A 221 21.44 -2.70 -3.68
C THR A 221 20.38 -1.77 -4.28
N THR A 222 20.62 -1.34 -5.52
CA THR A 222 19.68 -0.46 -6.24
C THR A 222 18.32 -1.12 -6.42
N ALA A 223 18.31 -2.41 -6.76
CA ALA A 223 17.08 -3.19 -6.90
C ALA A 223 16.32 -3.32 -5.58
N GLU A 224 17.00 -3.60 -4.46
CA GLU A 224 16.35 -3.67 -3.14
C GLU A 224 15.74 -2.32 -2.73
N ALA A 225 16.49 -1.22 -2.91
CA ALA A 225 16.00 0.12 -2.59
C ALA A 225 14.84 0.55 -3.51
N ALA A 226 14.87 0.19 -4.79
CA ALA A 226 13.82 0.50 -5.75
C ALA A 226 12.53 -0.26 -5.43
N THR A 227 12.64 -1.54 -5.07
CA THR A 227 11.49 -2.36 -4.65
C THR A 227 10.85 -1.80 -3.38
N LEU A 228 11.62 -1.48 -2.34
CA LEU A 228 11.08 -0.88 -1.12
C LEU A 228 10.45 0.49 -1.38
N THR A 229 11.06 1.32 -2.22
CA THR A 229 10.52 2.64 -2.57
C THR A 229 9.18 2.47 -3.30
N ASN A 230 9.13 1.60 -4.30
CA ASN A 230 7.91 1.26 -5.03
C ASN A 230 6.80 0.78 -4.10
N GLU A 231 7.11 -0.11 -3.15
CA GLU A 231 6.14 -0.61 -2.18
C GLU A 231 5.55 0.52 -1.31
N MET A 232 6.38 1.43 -0.80
CA MET A 232 5.91 2.56 0.03
C MET A 232 5.03 3.53 -0.76
N VAL A 233 5.39 3.81 -2.01
CA VAL A 233 4.64 4.70 -2.91
C VAL A 233 3.27 4.11 -3.20
N SER A 234 3.22 2.86 -3.64
CA SER A 234 1.99 2.20 -4.04
C SER A 234 1.06 2.00 -2.84
N ALA A 235 1.56 1.47 -1.72
CA ALA A 235 0.74 1.21 -0.54
C ALA A 235 0.19 2.48 0.12
N GLY A 236 0.96 3.58 0.08
CA GLY A 236 0.58 4.87 0.67
C GLY A 236 -0.43 5.68 -0.16
N THR A 237 -0.74 5.26 -1.38
CA THR A 237 -1.61 6.03 -2.29
C THR A 237 -3.07 5.60 -2.17
N GLU A 238 -3.39 4.35 -2.54
CA GLU A 238 -4.78 3.92 -2.69
C GLU A 238 -5.54 3.81 -1.35
N THR A 239 -4.86 3.37 -0.29
CA THR A 239 -5.46 3.15 1.03
C THR A 239 -6.01 4.45 1.64
N VAL A 240 -5.25 5.54 1.52
CA VAL A 240 -5.65 6.86 2.04
C VAL A 240 -6.76 7.47 1.19
N ALA A 241 -6.72 7.28 -0.14
CA ALA A 241 -7.79 7.74 -1.04
C ALA A 241 -9.12 7.09 -0.67
N ARG A 242 -9.13 5.77 -0.47
CA ARG A 242 -10.31 5.01 -0.02
C ARG A 242 -10.78 5.44 1.36
N LEU A 243 -9.86 5.66 2.32
CA LEU A 243 -10.20 6.17 3.65
C LEU A 243 -10.92 7.53 3.57
N LEU A 244 -10.38 8.46 2.78
CA LEU A 244 -10.97 9.79 2.60
C LEU A 244 -12.35 9.69 1.94
N GLY A 245 -12.51 8.85 0.92
CA GLY A 245 -13.80 8.59 0.28
C GLY A 245 -14.85 8.04 1.26
N TRP A 246 -14.50 7.01 2.02
CA TRP A 246 -15.39 6.44 3.04
C TRP A 246 -15.73 7.44 4.15
N ALA A 247 -14.76 8.23 4.60
CA ALA A 247 -15.00 9.28 5.59
C ALA A 247 -16.03 10.31 5.07
N ALA A 248 -15.93 10.72 3.81
CA ALA A 248 -16.89 11.64 3.21
C ALA A 248 -18.30 11.04 3.15
N VAL A 249 -18.44 9.76 2.76
CA VAL A 249 -19.73 9.06 2.75
C VAL A 249 -20.35 9.01 4.15
N LEU A 250 -19.56 8.67 5.17
CA LEU A 250 -20.04 8.55 6.54
C LEU A 250 -20.38 9.91 7.19
N LEU A 251 -19.66 10.97 6.83
CA LEU A 251 -19.88 12.31 7.39
C LEU A 251 -20.97 13.10 6.65
N ALA A 252 -21.27 12.75 5.40
CA ALA A 252 -22.36 13.35 4.63
C ALA A 252 -23.74 12.78 4.96
N ALA A 253 -23.78 11.59 5.59
CA ALA A 253 -24.99 10.91 6.06
C ALA A 253 -25.52 11.52 7.36
#